data_AF-A0A4Y2MCU0-F1
#
_entry.id   AF-A0A4Y2MCU0-F1
#
_cell.length_a   1.000
_cell.length_b   1.000
_cell.length_c   1.000
_cell.angle_alpha   90.00
_cell.angle_beta   90.00
_cell.angle_gamma   90.00
#
_symmetry.space_group_name_H-M   'P 1'
#
loop_
_entity.id
_entity.type
_entity.pdbx_description
1 polymer ?
#
loop_
_entity_poly.entity_id
_entity_poly.type
_entity_poly.pdbx_seq_one_letter_code
_entity_poly.pdbx_strand_id
1 'polypeptide(L)'
;MGITLNRFARQLKLQIIAPDHPTRYSKKSDSVIDFALARNIKYRAQIKTLTDLSSDHLPVMLYLNISQLRIEDIYKTIPQWNSFREKLITSTTYPGEIKNPDAIEAETKSQIEDIINSFHQTAKLIKIQNYETPKQIKEQTTLRNRLRKEWQKSKSPLDKKAFNRAQNKLSKM
;
A
#
# COMPACT_ATOMS: atom_id res chain seq x y z
N MET A 1 -5.68 -4.09 24.26
CA MET A 1 -5.20 -3.88 22.87
C MET A 1 -4.99 -2.39 22.55
N GLY A 2 -5.95 -1.50 22.83
CA GLY A 2 -5.85 -0.06 22.49
C GLY A 2 -4.67 0.70 23.13
N ILE A 3 -4.30 0.40 24.37
CA ILE A 3 -3.19 1.10 25.08
C ILE A 3 -1.83 0.83 24.42
N THR A 4 -1.54 -0.43 24.12
CA THR A 4 -0.28 -0.84 23.46
C THR A 4 -0.17 -0.23 22.07
N LEU A 5 -1.25 -0.30 21.29
CA LEU A 5 -1.29 0.28 19.96
C LEU A 5 -1.12 1.81 19.98
N ASN A 6 -1.78 2.49 20.93
CA ASN A 6 -1.64 3.94 21.08
C ASN A 6 -0.19 4.32 21.47
N ARG A 7 0.44 3.55 22.37
CA ARG A 7 1.86 3.75 22.71
C ARG A 7 2.76 3.62 21.48
N PHE A 8 2.56 2.57 20.68
CA PHE A 8 3.29 2.34 19.44
C PHE A 8 3.09 3.48 18.43
N ALA A 9 1.84 3.91 18.24
CA ALA A 9 1.51 5.02 17.34
C ALA A 9 2.22 6.31 17.78
N ARG A 10 2.21 6.64 19.07
CA ARG A 10 2.89 7.82 19.62
C ARG A 10 4.41 7.76 19.43
N GLN A 11 5.03 6.62 19.75
CA GLN A 11 6.48 6.45 19.61
C GLN A 11 6.95 6.65 18.17
N LEU A 12 6.15 6.18 17.22
CA LEU A 12 6.45 6.25 15.80
C LEU A 12 5.86 7.46 15.08
N LYS A 13 5.27 8.40 15.82
CA LYS A 13 4.59 9.59 15.28
C LYS A 13 3.56 9.24 14.19
N LEU A 14 2.82 8.16 14.41
CA LEU A 14 1.70 7.74 13.58
C LEU A 14 0.42 8.47 14.00
N GLN A 15 -0.37 8.86 13.01
CA GLN A 15 -1.72 9.33 13.18
C GLN A 15 -2.68 8.14 13.12
N ILE A 16 -3.56 8.02 14.13
CA ILE A 16 -4.67 7.07 14.12
C ILE A 16 -5.89 7.80 13.53
N ILE A 17 -6.47 7.25 12.46
CA ILE A 17 -7.63 7.82 11.77
C ILE A 17 -8.74 6.77 11.86
N ALA A 18 -9.71 6.97 12.74
CA ALA A 18 -10.80 6.04 13.01
C ALA A 18 -12.15 6.67 12.67
N PRO A 19 -13.13 5.88 12.18
CA PRO A 19 -14.49 6.37 12.00
C PRO A 19 -15.16 6.62 13.36
N ASP A 20 -16.13 7.52 13.36
CA ASP A 20 -16.99 7.85 14.49
C ASP A 20 -18.11 6.82 14.73
N HIS A 21 -18.29 5.89 13.79
CA HIS A 21 -19.28 4.83 13.85
C HIS A 21 -18.65 3.43 14.00
N PRO A 22 -19.36 2.46 14.63
CA PRO A 22 -18.87 1.10 14.77
C PRO A 22 -18.54 0.44 13.43
N THR A 23 -17.40 -0.25 13.38
CA THR A 23 -16.93 -0.98 12.20
C THR A 23 -17.27 -2.46 12.27
N ARG A 24 -17.69 -2.93 13.45
CA ARG A 24 -18.18 -4.28 13.66
C ARG A 24 -19.39 -4.25 14.57
N TYR A 25 -20.46 -4.91 14.14
CA TYR A 25 -21.66 -5.17 14.93
C TYR A 25 -21.68 -6.62 15.36
N SER A 26 -21.98 -6.88 16.63
CA SER A 26 -22.16 -8.24 17.12
C SER A 26 -23.37 -8.32 18.03
N LYS A 27 -23.87 -9.53 18.29
CA LYS A 27 -25.02 -9.73 19.19
C LYS A 27 -24.83 -9.15 20.61
N LYS A 28 -23.59 -8.88 21.01
CA LYS A 28 -23.24 -8.46 22.38
C LYS A 28 -22.77 -7.01 22.47
N SER A 29 -22.18 -6.47 21.42
CA SER A 29 -21.60 -5.13 21.43
C SER A 29 -21.20 -4.67 20.03
N ASP A 30 -21.17 -3.35 19.89
CA ASP A 30 -20.68 -2.66 18.70
C ASP A 30 -19.29 -2.09 18.99
N SER A 31 -18.38 -2.19 18.03
CA SER A 31 -16.98 -1.83 18.24
C SER A 31 -16.34 -1.18 17.02
N VAL A 32 -15.42 -0.25 17.26
CA VAL A 32 -14.53 0.34 16.25
C VAL A 32 -13.18 -0.37 16.34
N ILE A 33 -12.94 -1.31 15.44
CA ILE A 33 -11.69 -2.10 15.40
C ILE A 33 -11.00 -2.03 14.04
N ASP A 34 -11.65 -1.44 13.04
CA ASP A 34 -11.11 -1.18 11.72
C ASP A 34 -10.81 0.32 11.58
N PHE A 35 -9.55 0.69 11.44
CA PHE A 35 -9.11 2.09 11.33
C PHE A 35 -7.81 2.16 10.54
N ALA A 36 -7.44 3.37 10.12
CA ALA A 36 -6.19 3.60 9.39
C ALA A 36 -5.08 4.09 10.33
N LEU A 37 -3.85 3.62 10.08
CA LEU A 37 -2.63 4.18 10.63
C LEU A 37 -1.89 4.90 9.52
N ALA A 38 -1.52 6.15 9.79
CA ALA A 38 -0.88 7.03 8.82
C ALA A 38 0.42 7.60 9.38
N ARG A 39 1.45 7.74 8.55
CA ARG A 39 2.67 8.48 8.88
C ARG A 39 2.91 9.53 7.80
N ASN A 40 3.27 10.75 8.22
CA ASN A 40 3.65 11.83 7.31
C ASN A 40 2.60 12.14 6.22
N ILE A 41 1.31 11.92 6.51
CA ILE A 41 0.24 12.33 5.60
C ILE A 41 0.05 13.84 5.75
N LYS A 42 0.37 14.59 4.70
CA LYS A 42 0.14 16.04 4.61
C LYS A 42 -1.27 16.41 4.14
N TYR A 43 -2.08 15.39 3.83
CA TYR A 43 -3.40 15.55 3.23
C TYR A 43 -4.49 15.48 4.29
N ARG A 44 -5.57 16.25 4.09
CA ARG A 44 -6.76 16.10 4.91
C ARG A 44 -7.37 14.73 4.64
N ALA A 45 -7.43 13.89 5.66
CA ALA A 45 -8.06 12.58 5.58
C ALA A 45 -9.46 12.62 6.22
N GLN A 46 -10.40 11.88 5.63
CA GLN A 46 -11.71 11.60 6.22
C GLN A 46 -11.95 10.10 6.15
N ILE A 47 -12.56 9.52 7.16
CA ILE A 47 -12.83 8.09 7.22
C ILE A 47 -14.28 7.87 7.61
N LYS A 48 -14.95 6.91 6.98
CA LYS A 48 -16.34 6.56 7.30
C LYS A 48 -16.61 5.07 7.13
N THR A 49 -17.59 4.56 7.86
CA THR A 49 -18.13 3.21 7.69
C THR A 49 -19.15 3.16 6.56
N LEU A 50 -19.22 2.03 5.86
CA LEU A 50 -20.22 1.75 4.83
C LEU A 50 -21.11 0.60 5.27
N THR A 51 -22.41 0.74 5.03
CA THR A 51 -23.44 -0.26 5.42
C THR A 51 -23.80 -1.22 4.29
N ASP A 52 -23.00 -1.27 3.23
CA ASP A 52 -23.38 -1.89 1.96
C ASP A 52 -23.16 -3.42 1.90
N LEU A 53 -22.69 -4.05 2.99
CA LEU A 53 -22.39 -5.48 3.05
C LEU A 53 -23.17 -6.19 4.17
N SER A 54 -23.49 -7.46 3.95
CA SER A 54 -24.19 -8.33 4.90
C SER A 54 -23.27 -9.02 5.93
N SER A 55 -22.05 -8.51 6.11
CA SER A 55 -21.11 -9.02 7.12
C SER A 55 -21.33 -8.32 8.46
N ASP A 56 -20.94 -8.98 9.54
CA ASP A 56 -20.84 -8.37 10.86
C ASP A 56 -19.75 -7.27 10.93
N HIS A 57 -18.83 -7.23 9.96
CA HIS A 57 -17.92 -6.12 9.72
C HIS A 57 -18.45 -5.18 8.63
N LEU A 58 -18.48 -3.89 8.95
CA LEU A 58 -18.74 -2.81 8.01
C LEU A 58 -17.44 -2.39 7.33
N PRO A 59 -17.41 -2.31 5.99
CA PRO A 59 -16.28 -1.72 5.28
C PRO A 59 -15.99 -0.30 5.76
N VAL A 60 -14.71 0.04 5.83
CA VAL A 60 -14.25 1.39 6.13
C VAL A 60 -13.67 2.01 4.87
N MET A 61 -14.12 3.21 4.52
CA MET A 61 -13.59 3.98 3.41
C MET A 61 -12.83 5.18 3.91
N LEU A 62 -11.55 5.26 3.53
CA LEU A 62 -10.64 6.38 3.79
C LEU A 62 -10.57 7.26 2.55
N TYR A 63 -10.99 8.51 2.69
CA TYR A 63 -10.81 9.58 1.71
C TYR A 63 -9.56 10.37 2.03
N LEU A 64 -8.70 10.55 1.03
CA LEU A 64 -7.56 11.46 1.09
C LEU A 64 -7.86 12.64 0.18
N ASN A 65 -7.92 13.85 0.73
CA ASN A 65 -8.09 15.04 -0.08
C ASN A 65 -6.77 15.39 -0.77
N ILE A 66 -6.68 14.98 -2.02
CA ILE A 66 -5.55 15.24 -2.91
C ILE A 66 -5.78 16.47 -3.81
N SER A 67 -6.87 17.22 -3.65
CA SER A 67 -7.23 18.33 -4.57
C SER A 67 -6.23 19.50 -4.53
N GLN A 68 -5.37 19.55 -3.52
CA GLN A 68 -4.24 20.50 -3.43
C GLN A 68 -2.98 20.02 -4.16
N LEU A 69 -2.98 18.78 -4.68
CA LEU A 69 -1.92 18.33 -5.56
C LEU A 69 -2.17 18.87 -6.96
N ARG A 70 -1.32 19.79 -7.39
CA ARG A 70 -0.91 19.81 -8.79
C ARG A 70 -0.11 18.53 -9.02
N ILE A 71 -0.80 17.45 -9.39
CA ILE A 71 -0.15 16.20 -9.84
C ILE A 71 0.41 16.48 -11.24
N GLU A 72 1.37 17.40 -11.35
CA GLU A 72 1.93 17.73 -12.66
C GLU A 72 2.87 16.61 -13.13
N ASP A 73 3.44 15.81 -12.22
CA ASP A 73 4.24 14.65 -12.58
C ASP A 73 4.29 13.61 -11.45
N ILE A 74 3.66 12.44 -11.62
CA ILE A 74 3.92 11.30 -10.71
C ILE A 74 5.25 10.69 -11.17
N TYR A 75 6.26 10.63 -10.31
CA TYR A 75 7.51 9.93 -10.61
C TYR A 75 7.59 8.61 -9.85
N LYS A 76 8.11 7.58 -10.51
CA LYS A 76 8.53 6.33 -9.89
C LYS A 76 10.05 6.30 -9.81
N THR A 77 10.57 6.00 -8.62
CA THR A 77 11.98 5.68 -8.44
C THR A 77 12.24 4.27 -8.96
N ILE A 78 13.15 4.13 -9.93
CA ILE A 78 13.58 2.86 -10.50
C ILE A 78 15.03 2.61 -10.07
N PRO A 79 15.28 1.54 -9.28
CA PRO A 79 16.63 1.13 -8.94
C PRO A 79 17.44 0.80 -10.19
N GLN A 80 18.65 1.36 -10.30
CA GLN A 80 19.63 0.97 -11.32
C GLN A 80 20.61 -0.02 -10.68
N TRP A 81 20.25 -1.30 -10.61
CA TRP A 81 20.97 -2.29 -9.80
C TRP A 81 22.46 -2.40 -10.11
N ASN A 82 22.85 -2.33 -11.38
CA ASN A 82 24.27 -2.40 -11.77
C ASN A 82 25.04 -1.18 -11.26
N SER A 83 24.54 0.02 -11.54
CA SER A 83 25.15 1.27 -11.07
C SER A 83 25.15 1.37 -9.54
N PHE A 84 24.06 0.94 -8.90
CA PHE A 84 23.96 0.86 -7.44
C PHE A 84 25.03 -0.06 -6.87
N ARG A 85 25.20 -1.26 -7.43
CA ARG A 85 26.21 -2.23 -6.99
C ARG A 85 27.62 -1.67 -7.15
N GLU A 86 27.94 -1.11 -8.32
CA GLU A 86 29.26 -0.50 -8.57
C GLU A 86 29.53 0.67 -7.61
N LYS A 87 28.50 1.50 -7.38
CA LYS A 87 28.61 2.62 -6.46
C LYS A 87 28.81 2.14 -5.02
N LEU A 88 28.06 1.14 -4.58
CA LEU A 88 28.17 0.59 -3.24
C LEU A 88 29.56 -0.02 -2.99
N ILE A 89 30.07 -0.79 -3.95
CA ILE A 89 31.42 -1.38 -3.85
C ILE A 89 32.50 -0.30 -3.76
N THR A 90 32.33 0.82 -4.46
CA THR A 90 33.31 1.92 -4.46
C THR A 90 33.17 2.87 -3.28
N SER A 91 31.99 2.96 -2.65
CA SER A 91 31.75 3.80 -1.47
C SER A 91 32.03 3.09 -0.16
N THR A 92 31.79 1.77 -0.08
CA THR A 92 31.98 1.02 1.15
C THR A 92 33.44 0.70 1.38
N THR A 93 33.95 1.14 2.54
CA THR A 93 35.26 0.73 3.04
C THR A 93 35.06 -0.43 4.00
N TYR A 94 35.79 -1.52 3.80
CA TYR A 94 35.76 -2.60 4.78
C TYR A 94 36.58 -2.19 6.00
N PRO A 95 35.97 -2.19 7.20
CA PRO A 95 36.74 -1.99 8.42
C PRO A 95 37.72 -3.16 8.58
N GLY A 96 38.83 -2.88 9.26
CA GLY A 96 39.70 -3.94 9.76
C GLY A 96 39.02 -4.74 10.88
N GLU A 97 39.84 -5.31 11.76
CA GLU A 97 39.34 -6.11 12.88
C GLU A 97 38.50 -5.28 13.87
N ILE A 98 37.20 -5.63 14.04
CA ILE A 98 36.28 -4.97 14.98
C ILE A 98 36.34 -5.68 16.33
N LYS A 99 36.74 -4.97 17.39
CA LYS A 99 37.06 -5.58 18.70
C LYS A 99 36.12 -5.22 19.85
N ASN A 100 35.14 -4.33 19.64
CA ASN A 100 34.23 -3.94 20.70
C ASN A 100 32.80 -3.66 20.17
N PRO A 101 31.77 -3.74 21.05
CA PRO A 101 30.38 -3.54 20.66
C PRO A 101 30.07 -2.17 20.04
N ASP A 102 30.66 -1.10 20.56
CA ASP A 102 30.42 0.27 20.05
C ASP A 102 30.91 0.42 18.61
N ALA A 103 32.04 -0.21 18.27
CA ALA A 103 32.58 -0.26 16.93
C ALA A 103 31.70 -1.07 15.97
N ILE A 104 31.01 -2.12 16.46
CA ILE A 104 30.02 -2.86 15.67
C ILE A 104 28.83 -1.95 15.32
N GLU A 105 28.32 -1.20 16.29
CA GLU A 105 27.18 -0.30 16.08
C GLU A 105 27.54 0.85 15.13
N ALA A 106 28.73 1.46 15.31
CA ALA A 106 29.24 2.49 14.43
C ALA A 106 29.41 1.99 12.99
N GLU A 107 29.99 0.81 12.80
CA GLU A 107 30.15 0.20 11.49
C GLU A 107 28.81 -0.13 10.83
N THR A 108 27.89 -0.72 11.60
CA THR A 108 26.53 -1.04 11.12
C THR A 108 25.84 0.21 10.61
N LYS A 109 25.96 1.33 11.35
CA LYS A 109 25.40 2.61 10.94
C LYS A 109 26.06 3.13 9.66
N SER A 110 27.38 3.05 9.56
CA SER A 110 28.13 3.46 8.36
C SER A 110 27.69 2.68 7.12
N GLN A 111 27.57 1.34 7.23
CA GLN A 111 27.11 0.50 6.12
C GLN A 111 25.67 0.82 5.69
N ILE A 112 24.78 1.09 6.65
CA ILE A 112 23.42 1.53 6.36
C ILE A 112 23.44 2.85 5.60
N GLU A 113 24.26 3.80 6.01
CA GLU A 113 24.41 5.09 5.33
C GLU A 113 24.96 4.91 3.90
N ASP A 114 25.96 4.06 3.70
CA ASP A 114 26.50 3.75 2.37
C ASP A 114 25.47 3.14 1.42
N ILE A 115 24.65 2.21 1.93
CA ILE A 115 23.56 1.59 1.18
C ILE A 115 22.53 2.64 0.77
N ILE A 116 22.09 3.47 1.72
CA ILE A 116 21.10 4.53 1.48
C ILE A 116 21.63 5.54 0.46
N ASN A 117 22.86 6.02 0.66
CA ASN A 117 23.49 7.02 -0.20
C ASN A 117 23.74 6.49 -1.62
N SER A 118 24.27 5.28 -1.75
CA SER A 118 24.50 4.64 -3.04
C SER A 118 23.20 4.46 -3.81
N PHE A 119 22.11 4.09 -3.12
CA PHE A 119 20.80 3.97 -3.75
C PHE A 119 20.28 5.33 -4.23
N HIS A 120 20.34 6.36 -3.39
CA HIS A 120 19.85 7.70 -3.74
C HIS A 120 20.63 8.33 -4.91
N GLN A 121 21.93 8.08 -5.01
CA GLN A 121 22.77 8.63 -6.08
C GLN A 121 22.60 7.91 -7.43
N THR A 122 22.12 6.67 -7.44
CA THR A 122 22.06 5.84 -8.65
C THR A 122 20.63 5.56 -9.13
N ALA A 123 19.64 5.68 -8.25
CA ALA A 123 18.25 5.48 -8.62
C ALA A 123 17.76 6.55 -9.62
N LYS A 124 16.97 6.12 -10.59
CA LYS A 124 16.40 7.01 -11.61
C LYS A 124 14.96 7.38 -11.27
N LEU A 125 14.61 8.65 -11.36
CA LEU A 125 13.22 9.10 -11.36
C LEU A 125 12.65 9.01 -12.77
N ILE A 126 11.61 8.21 -12.96
CA ILE A 126 10.88 8.12 -14.24
C ILE A 126 9.48 8.68 -14.05
N LYS A 127 9.09 9.63 -14.90
CA LYS A 127 7.72 10.14 -14.95
C LYS A 127 6.79 8.98 -15.31
N ILE A 128 5.90 8.64 -14.39
CA ILE A 128 4.78 7.77 -14.64
C ILE A 128 3.85 8.54 -15.58
N GLN A 129 3.75 8.05 -16.81
CA GLN A 129 2.68 8.50 -17.69
C GLN A 129 1.37 8.03 -17.08
N ASN A 130 0.44 8.97 -16.87
CA ASN A 130 -0.93 8.65 -16.50
C ASN A 130 -1.59 7.99 -17.72
N TYR A 131 -1.38 6.68 -17.89
CA TYR A 131 -2.11 5.92 -18.89
C TYR A 131 -3.54 5.77 -18.40
N GLU A 132 -4.44 6.55 -18.98
CA GLU A 132 -5.85 6.35 -18.72
C GLU A 132 -6.29 5.02 -19.32
N THR A 133 -6.71 4.08 -18.47
CA THR A 133 -7.19 2.78 -18.96
C THR A 133 -8.35 2.99 -19.93
N PRO A 134 -8.27 2.47 -21.17
CA PRO A 134 -9.34 2.59 -22.15
C PRO A 134 -10.68 2.15 -21.59
N LYS A 135 -11.75 2.89 -21.94
CA LYS A 135 -13.12 2.63 -21.49
C LYS A 135 -13.52 1.15 -21.67
N GLN A 136 -13.14 0.57 -22.80
CA GLN A 136 -13.39 -0.83 -23.13
C GLN A 136 -12.79 -1.80 -22.10
N ILE A 137 -11.55 -1.57 -21.63
CA ILE A 137 -10.90 -2.42 -20.62
C ILE A 137 -11.59 -2.24 -19.26
N LYS A 138 -11.99 -1.02 -18.89
CA LYS A 138 -12.75 -0.74 -17.65
C LYS A 138 -14.09 -1.49 -17.65
N GLU A 139 -14.82 -1.45 -18.77
CA GLU A 139 -16.10 -2.14 -18.95
C GLU A 139 -15.95 -3.67 -18.87
N GLN A 140 -14.96 -4.25 -19.57
CA GLN A 140 -14.71 -5.69 -19.52
C GLN A 140 -14.29 -6.16 -18.13
N THR A 141 -13.46 -5.38 -17.43
CA THR A 141 -13.08 -5.66 -16.04
C THR A 141 -14.29 -5.63 -15.10
N THR A 142 -15.16 -4.64 -15.27
CA THR A 142 -16.40 -4.50 -14.49
C THR A 142 -17.33 -5.69 -14.72
N LEU A 143 -17.54 -6.07 -15.98
CA LEU A 143 -18.35 -7.24 -16.34
C LEU A 143 -17.79 -8.53 -15.74
N ARG A 144 -16.48 -8.78 -15.89
CA ARG A 144 -15.82 -9.95 -15.29
C ARG A 144 -16.03 -9.99 -13.78
N ASN A 145 -15.83 -8.87 -13.09
CA ASN A 145 -16.02 -8.79 -11.64
C ASN A 145 -17.46 -9.08 -11.22
N ARG A 146 -18.45 -8.56 -11.95
CA ARG A 146 -19.87 -8.87 -11.72
C ARG A 146 -20.14 -10.38 -11.85
N LEU A 147 -19.71 -10.99 -12.95
CA LEU A 147 -19.90 -12.41 -13.22
C LEU A 147 -19.18 -13.31 -12.19
N ARG A 148 -18.00 -12.90 -11.72
CA ARG A 148 -17.32 -13.58 -10.62
C ARG A 148 -18.17 -13.58 -9.35
N LYS A 149 -18.77 -12.44 -8.98
CA LYS A 149 -19.64 -12.33 -7.80
C LYS A 149 -20.89 -13.20 -7.95
N GLU A 150 -21.50 -13.23 -9.13
CA GLU A 150 -22.67 -14.08 -9.43
C GLU A 150 -22.32 -15.55 -9.26
N TRP A 151 -21.24 -16.04 -9.88
CA TRP A 151 -20.78 -17.41 -9.69
C TRP A 151 -20.44 -17.72 -8.23
N GLN A 152 -19.83 -16.78 -7.49
CA GLN A 152 -19.52 -16.99 -6.08
C GLN A 152 -20.77 -17.18 -5.22
N LYS A 153 -21.88 -16.52 -5.55
CA LYS A 153 -23.17 -16.64 -4.87
C LYS A 153 -23.93 -17.90 -5.28
N SER A 154 -24.09 -18.12 -6.58
CA SER A 154 -24.90 -19.22 -7.11
C SER A 154 -24.21 -20.57 -7.07
N LYS A 155 -22.87 -20.58 -7.13
CA LYS A 155 -22.02 -21.76 -7.37
C LYS A 155 -22.39 -22.54 -8.65
N SER A 156 -23.19 -21.95 -9.54
CA SER A 156 -23.71 -22.62 -10.74
C SER A 156 -22.61 -22.80 -11.80
N PRO A 157 -22.55 -23.97 -12.47
CA PRO A 157 -21.65 -24.18 -13.62
C PRO A 157 -21.88 -23.20 -14.78
N LEU A 158 -23.12 -22.74 -14.97
CA LEU A 158 -23.47 -21.78 -16.02
C LEU A 158 -22.82 -20.41 -15.76
N ASP A 159 -22.89 -19.93 -14.52
CA ASP A 159 -22.27 -18.66 -14.12
C ASP A 159 -20.74 -18.76 -14.14
N LYS A 160 -20.19 -19.94 -13.79
CA LYS A 160 -18.75 -20.21 -13.93
C LYS A 160 -18.30 -20.08 -15.39
N LYS A 161 -19.10 -20.61 -16.34
CA LYS A 161 -18.82 -20.51 -17.78
C LYS A 161 -18.89 -19.06 -18.26
N ALA A 162 -19.86 -18.28 -17.79
CA ALA A 162 -19.97 -16.86 -18.11
C ALA A 162 -18.76 -16.06 -17.59
N PHE A 163 -18.37 -16.27 -16.32
CA PHE A 163 -17.16 -15.69 -15.74
C PHE A 163 -15.89 -16.03 -16.53
N ASN A 164 -15.68 -17.31 -16.83
CA ASN A 164 -14.49 -17.76 -17.58
C ASN A 164 -14.42 -17.14 -18.99
N ARG A 165 -15.57 -17.00 -19.68
CA ARG A 165 -15.61 -16.30 -20.98
C ARG A 165 -15.16 -14.85 -20.88
N ALA A 166 -15.65 -14.12 -19.88
CA ALA A 166 -15.25 -12.73 -19.64
C ALA A 166 -13.77 -12.61 -19.25
N GLN A 167 -13.25 -13.55 -18.44
CA GLN A 167 -11.83 -13.61 -18.07
C GLN A 167 -10.94 -13.85 -19.30
N ASN A 168 -11.29 -14.81 -20.16
CA ASN A 168 -10.52 -15.13 -21.37
C ASN A 168 -10.57 -14.01 -22.42
N LYS A 169 -11.67 -13.26 -22.47
CA LYS A 169 -11.75 -12.07 -23.33
C LYS A 169 -10.79 -11.00 -22.83
N LEU A 170 -10.77 -10.73 -21.53
CA LEU A 170 -9.89 -9.73 -20.93
C LEU A 170 -8.40 -10.11 -21.06
N SER A 171 -8.05 -11.40 -20.97
CA SER A 171 -6.65 -11.85 -21.10
C SER A 171 -6.10 -11.77 -22.52
N LYS A 172 -6.95 -11.56 -23.52
CA LYS A 172 -6.60 -11.46 -24.94
C LYS A 172 -6.62 -10.03 -25.47
N MET A 173 -6.94 -9.06 -24.61
CA MET A 173 -6.90 -7.63 -24.90
C MET A 173 -5.57 -7.05 -24.44
#